data_AF-A0A497KZU7-F1
#
_entry.id   AF-A0A497KZU7-F1
#
_cell.length_a   1.000
_cell.length_b   1.000
_cell.length_c   1.000
_cell.angle_alpha   90.00
_cell.angle_beta   90.00
_cell.angle_gamma   90.00
#
_symmetry.space_group_name_H-M   'P 1'
#
loop_
_entity.id
_entity.type
_entity.pdbx_description
1 polymer ?
#
loop_
_entity_poly.entity_id
_entity_poly.type
_entity_poly.pdbx_seq_one_letter_code
_entity_poly.pdbx_strand_id
1 'polypeptide(L)'
;MGNSMPNVNDYLAGAILANGFIWIWNLILRQFRIPLSKLPVVLLADVSFVIYLLAGGVSAYLVSRRASRGHLIVSLKVSFLSWLLSILFILSMALKPIIGSIITFLLCLHAGGVAGGYFALKRRLRRRAENP
;
A
#
# COMPACT_ATOMS: atom_id res chain seq x y z
N MET A 1 14.53 -15.49 21.07
CA MET A 1 14.50 -14.49 19.97
C MET A 1 13.38 -13.51 20.24
N GLY A 2 13.71 -12.22 20.40
CA GLY A 2 12.82 -11.20 20.96
C GLY A 2 11.45 -11.10 20.29
N ASN A 3 10.44 -10.83 21.11
CA ASN A 3 9.05 -10.59 20.73
C ASN A 3 8.91 -9.20 20.06
N SER A 4 9.68 -8.93 19.00
CA SER A 4 9.66 -7.62 18.34
C SER A 4 8.36 -7.48 17.56
N MET A 5 7.58 -6.47 17.93
CA MET A 5 6.42 -6.00 17.20
C MET A 5 6.77 -4.66 16.57
N PRO A 6 6.22 -4.32 15.40
CA PRO A 6 6.37 -2.98 14.86
C PRO A 6 5.75 -1.98 15.83
N ASN A 7 6.45 -0.87 16.05
CA ASN A 7 5.94 0.23 16.87
C ASN A 7 5.05 1.16 16.03
N VAL A 8 4.45 2.18 16.66
CA VAL A 8 3.58 3.14 15.97
C VAL A 8 4.29 3.85 14.82
N ASN A 9 5.57 4.18 14.98
CA ASN A 9 6.37 4.84 13.94
C ASN A 9 6.54 3.95 12.71
N ASP A 10 6.67 2.62 12.89
CA ASP A 10 6.75 1.67 11.78
C ASP A 10 5.45 1.63 10.98
N TYR A 11 4.30 1.59 11.67
CA TYR A 11 2.99 1.63 11.00
C TYR A 11 2.78 2.94 10.24
N LEU A 12 3.11 4.07 10.88
CA LEU A 12 2.99 5.39 10.27
C LEU A 12 3.92 5.54 9.07
N ALA A 13 5.17 5.09 9.18
CA ALA A 13 6.12 5.08 8.07
C ALA A 13 5.61 4.22 6.90
N GLY A 14 5.02 3.06 7.18
CA GLY A 14 4.36 2.24 6.17
C GLY A 14 3.20 2.96 5.47
N ALA A 15 2.34 3.63 6.23
CA ALA A 15 1.22 4.39 5.70
C ALA A 15 1.66 5.59 4.85
N ILE A 16 2.66 6.34 5.30
CA ILE A 16 3.26 7.45 4.54
C ILE A 16 3.89 6.91 3.25
N LEU A 17 4.61 5.80 3.31
CA LEU A 17 5.24 5.20 2.12
C LEU A 17 4.20 4.77 1.07
N ALA A 18 3.12 4.10 1.48
CA ALA A 18 2.03 3.72 0.58
C ALA A 18 1.41 4.96 -0.10
N ASN A 19 1.16 6.01 0.66
CA ASN A 19 0.64 7.26 0.13
C ASN A 19 1.67 8.00 -0.75
N GLY A 20 2.96 7.86 -0.47
CA GLY A 20 4.04 8.38 -1.31
C GLY A 20 4.00 7.79 -2.72
N PHE A 21 3.81 6.47 -2.86
CA PHE A 21 3.63 5.83 -4.17
C PHE A 21 2.41 6.39 -4.92
N ILE A 22 1.27 6.49 -4.23
CA ILE A 22 0.03 7.04 -4.80
C ILE A 22 0.24 8.49 -5.25
N TRP A 23 0.93 9.29 -4.44
CA TRP A 23 1.19 10.69 -4.73
C TRP A 23 2.13 10.87 -5.93
N ILE A 24 3.23 10.10 -5.99
CA ILE A 24 4.14 10.09 -7.15
C ILE A 24 3.39 9.73 -8.43
N TRP A 25 2.51 8.73 -8.39
CA TRP A 25 1.69 8.37 -9.55
C TRP A 25 0.76 9.51 -9.98
N ASN A 26 0.09 10.16 -9.03
CA ASN A 26 -0.72 11.33 -9.33
C ASN A 26 0.10 12.49 -9.91
N LEU A 27 1.34 12.68 -9.45
CA LEU A 27 2.26 13.67 -10.00
C LEU A 27 2.61 13.34 -11.45
N ILE A 28 2.89 12.08 -11.75
CA ILE A 28 3.15 11.59 -13.12
C ILE A 28 1.93 11.85 -14.02
N LEU A 29 0.73 11.46 -13.59
CA LEU A 29 -0.51 11.67 -14.34
C LEU A 29 -0.75 13.16 -14.63
N ARG A 30 -0.43 14.05 -13.69
CA ARG A 30 -0.57 15.51 -13.86
C ARG A 30 0.51 16.09 -14.77
N GLN A 31 1.77 15.76 -14.54
CA GLN A 31 2.91 16.30 -15.28
C GLN A 31 2.90 15.85 -16.74
N PHE A 32 2.54 14.61 -17.00
CA PHE A 32 2.52 14.00 -18.33
C PHE A 32 1.11 13.95 -18.93
N ARG A 33 0.21 14.86 -18.53
CA ARG A 33 -1.18 14.86 -18.99
C ARG A 33 -1.34 14.87 -20.52
N ILE A 34 -0.53 15.67 -21.23
CA ILE A 34 -0.60 15.82 -22.70
C ILE A 34 -0.15 14.54 -23.43
N PRO A 35 0.99 13.91 -23.14
CA PRO A 35 1.34 12.65 -23.77
C PRO A 35 0.42 11.50 -23.33
N LEU A 36 -0.01 11.45 -22.07
CA LEU A 36 -0.87 10.39 -21.56
C LEU A 36 -2.32 10.49 -22.06
N SER A 37 -2.80 11.66 -22.48
CA SER A 37 -4.16 11.80 -23.02
C SER A 37 -4.36 11.09 -24.36
N LYS A 38 -3.27 10.70 -25.03
CA LYS A 38 -3.31 9.86 -26.23
C LYS A 38 -3.53 8.38 -25.92
N LEU A 39 -3.35 7.96 -24.67
CA LEU A 39 -3.54 6.57 -24.25
C LEU A 39 -5.00 6.30 -23.89
N PRO A 40 -5.48 5.06 -24.08
CA PRO A 40 -6.79 4.65 -23.61
C PRO A 40 -6.92 4.84 -22.10
N VAL A 41 -8.05 5.42 -21.66
CA VAL A 41 -8.34 5.65 -20.23
C VAL A 41 -8.31 4.34 -19.44
N VAL A 42 -8.77 3.24 -20.04
CA VAL A 42 -8.76 1.90 -19.44
C VAL A 42 -7.34 1.46 -19.07
N LEU A 43 -6.36 1.67 -19.96
CA LEU A 43 -4.97 1.31 -19.71
C LEU A 43 -4.38 2.11 -18.54
N LEU A 44 -4.70 3.40 -18.46
CA LEU A 44 -4.28 4.25 -17.33
C LEU A 44 -4.91 3.81 -16.01
N ALA A 45 -6.16 3.34 -16.04
CA ALA A 45 -6.83 2.77 -14.88
C ALA A 45 -6.17 1.46 -14.42
N ASP A 46 -5.85 0.56 -15.35
CA ASP A 46 -5.17 -0.70 -15.05
C ASP A 46 -3.80 -0.48 -14.41
N VAL A 47 -3.01 0.45 -14.97
CA VAL A 47 -1.71 0.84 -14.39
C VAL A 47 -1.89 1.44 -12.99
N SER A 48 -2.94 2.25 -12.79
CA SER A 48 -3.26 2.80 -11.47
C SER A 48 -3.56 1.70 -10.45
N PHE A 49 -4.35 0.69 -10.81
CA PHE A 49 -4.63 -0.44 -9.93
C PHE A 49 -3.36 -1.20 -9.55
N VAL A 50 -2.48 -1.47 -10.52
CA VAL A 50 -1.19 -2.11 -10.26
C VAL A 50 -0.36 -1.29 -9.28
N ILE A 51 -0.29 0.03 -9.46
CA ILE A 51 0.45 0.91 -8.55
C ILE A 51 -0.15 0.91 -7.16
N TYR A 52 -1.47 0.92 -7.02
CA TYR A 52 -2.13 0.90 -5.70
C TYR A 52 -1.92 -0.44 -4.98
N LEU A 53 -1.95 -1.56 -5.72
CA LEU A 53 -1.60 -2.88 -5.21
C LEU A 53 -0.14 -2.92 -4.74
N LEU A 54 0.79 -2.39 -5.53
CA LEU A 54 2.21 -2.32 -5.16
C LEU A 54 2.45 -1.42 -3.96
N ALA A 55 1.79 -0.27 -3.90
CA ALA A 55 1.87 0.66 -2.79
C ALA A 55 1.47 -0.02 -1.46
N GLY A 56 0.33 -0.71 -1.45
CA GLY A 56 -0.12 -1.48 -0.29
C GLY A 56 0.80 -2.67 0.02
N GLY A 57 1.24 -3.41 -0.99
CA GLY A 57 2.05 -4.62 -0.79
C GLY A 57 3.47 -4.35 -0.32
N VAL A 58 4.17 -3.40 -0.93
CA VAL A 58 5.55 -3.06 -0.56
C VAL A 58 5.59 -2.48 0.86
N SER A 59 4.70 -1.53 1.17
CA SER A 59 4.62 -0.93 2.51
C SER A 59 4.30 -1.96 3.58
N ALA A 60 3.25 -2.77 3.39
CA ALA A 60 2.86 -3.82 4.33
C ALA A 60 3.93 -4.89 4.49
N TYR A 61 4.63 -5.27 3.42
CA TYR A 61 5.75 -6.20 3.46
C TYR A 61 6.90 -5.66 4.33
N LEU A 62 7.30 -4.41 4.13
CA LEU A 62 8.42 -3.81 4.86
C LEU A 62 8.14 -3.72 6.37
N VAL A 63 6.92 -3.32 6.75
CA VAL A 63 6.52 -3.25 8.17
C VAL A 63 6.37 -4.66 8.75
N SER A 64 5.73 -5.58 8.03
CA SER A 64 5.50 -6.95 8.50
C SER A 64 6.77 -7.74 8.68
N ARG A 65 7.85 -7.42 7.95
CA ARG A 65 9.18 -8.02 8.17
C ARG A 65 9.78 -7.72 9.54
N ARG A 66 9.34 -6.64 10.22
CA ARG A 66 9.78 -6.30 11.58
C ARG A 66 9.02 -7.10 12.64
N ALA A 67 7.89 -7.71 12.27
CA ALA A 67 7.03 -8.46 13.18
C ALA A 67 7.55 -9.89 13.41
N SER A 68 7.57 -10.29 14.68
CA SER A 68 7.89 -11.64 15.12
C SER A 68 6.69 -12.60 15.06
N ARG A 69 5.47 -12.12 14.84
CA ARG A 69 4.24 -12.93 14.68
C ARG A 69 3.13 -12.06 14.11
N GLY A 70 2.08 -12.69 13.59
CA GLY A 70 0.90 -11.96 13.11
C GLY A 70 1.14 -11.07 11.88
N HIS A 71 2.02 -11.48 10.95
CA HIS A 71 2.37 -10.71 9.74
C HIS A 71 1.14 -10.21 8.96
N LEU A 72 0.08 -11.02 8.87
CA LEU A 72 -1.17 -10.62 8.22
C LEU A 72 -1.91 -9.52 8.99
N ILE A 73 -2.00 -9.64 10.32
CA ILE A 73 -2.63 -8.61 11.17
C ILE A 73 -1.86 -7.30 11.08
N VAL A 74 -0.52 -7.37 11.11
CA VAL A 74 0.35 -6.20 10.94
C VAL A 74 0.12 -5.56 9.58
N SER A 75 0.06 -6.35 8.51
CA SER A 75 -0.22 -5.85 7.17
C SER A 75 -1.57 -5.17 7.05
N LEU A 76 -2.63 -5.77 7.60
CA LEU A 76 -3.96 -5.18 7.61
C LEU A 76 -3.99 -3.84 8.35
N LYS A 77 -3.30 -3.73 9.48
CA LYS A 77 -3.16 -2.45 10.20
C LYS A 77 -2.48 -1.38 9.36
N VAL A 78 -1.41 -1.74 8.64
CA VAL A 78 -0.71 -0.81 7.73
C VAL A 78 -1.62 -0.40 6.57
N SER A 79 -2.29 -1.34 5.92
CA SER A 79 -3.21 -1.06 4.81
C SER A 79 -4.38 -0.17 5.25
N PHE A 80 -4.95 -0.44 6.43
CA PHE A 80 -6.02 0.38 6.98
C PHE A 80 -5.55 1.81 7.26
N LEU A 81 -4.38 1.96 7.90
CA LEU A 81 -3.80 3.29 8.17
C LEU A 81 -3.43 4.03 6.88
N SER A 82 -2.91 3.31 5.88
CA SER A 82 -2.62 3.84 4.55
C SER A 82 -3.88 4.38 3.88
N TRP A 83 -4.95 3.59 3.90
CA TRP A 83 -6.24 3.95 3.33
C TRP A 83 -6.87 5.15 4.04
N LEU A 84 -6.82 5.18 5.38
CA LEU A 84 -7.30 6.32 6.16
C LEU A 84 -6.55 7.61 5.79
N LEU A 85 -5.22 7.53 5.68
CA LEU A 85 -4.41 8.67 5.27
C LEU A 85 -4.73 9.10 3.81
N SER A 86 -4.98 8.15 2.91
CA SER A 86 -5.41 8.45 1.54
C SER A 86 -6.76 9.17 1.51
N ILE A 87 -7.71 8.77 2.36
CA ILE A 87 -9.01 9.46 2.47
C ILE A 87 -8.81 10.89 2.92
N LEU A 88 -7.97 11.13 3.94
CA LEU A 88 -7.68 12.48 4.41
C LEU A 88 -7.14 13.35 3.27
N PHE A 89 -6.19 12.84 2.47
CA PHE A 89 -5.68 13.58 1.33
C PHE A 89 -6.73 13.84 0.24
N ILE A 90 -7.58 12.85 -0.07
CA ILE A 90 -8.65 13.01 -1.05
C ILE A 90 -9.64 14.09 -0.59
N LEU A 91 -10.06 14.06 0.68
CA LEU A 91 -10.98 15.04 1.24
C LEU A 91 -10.38 16.44 1.29
N SER A 92 -9.06 16.57 1.54
CA SER A 92 -8.39 17.87 1.55
C SER A 92 -8.18 18.45 0.15
N MET A 93 -8.10 17.63 -0.91
CA MET A 93 -7.73 18.09 -2.26
C MET A 93 -8.89 18.08 -3.27
N ALA A 94 -9.95 17.30 -3.07
CA ALA A 94 -11.01 17.13 -4.05
C ALA A 94 -12.26 17.95 -3.69
N LEU A 95 -12.71 18.83 -4.59
CA LEU A 95 -13.98 19.56 -4.44
C LEU A 95 -15.21 18.62 -4.42
N LYS A 96 -15.12 17.46 -5.07
CA LYS A 96 -16.13 16.40 -5.05
C LYS A 96 -15.45 15.04 -4.97
N PRO A 97 -15.41 14.39 -3.79
CA PRO A 97 -14.85 13.05 -3.68
C PRO A 97 -15.71 12.04 -4.46
N ILE A 98 -15.07 11.28 -5.34
CA ILE A 98 -15.72 10.19 -6.07
C ILE A 98 -15.68 8.95 -5.18
N ILE A 99 -16.84 8.50 -4.70
CA ILE A 99 -16.96 7.35 -3.79
C ILE A 99 -16.30 6.10 -4.39
N GLY A 100 -16.43 5.89 -5.70
CA GLY A 100 -15.79 4.78 -6.42
C GLY A 100 -14.26 4.74 -6.25
N SER A 101 -13.59 5.89 -6.23
CA SER A 101 -12.14 5.96 -6.02
C SER A 101 -11.74 5.58 -4.59
N ILE A 102 -12.54 5.96 -3.59
CA ILE A 102 -12.29 5.62 -2.18
C ILE A 102 -12.40 4.09 -1.97
N ILE A 103 -13.42 3.48 -2.56
CA ILE A 103 -13.61 2.01 -2.51
C ILE A 103 -12.49 1.30 -3.27
N THR A 104 -12.08 1.84 -4.42
CA THR A 104 -10.95 1.31 -5.19
C THR A 104 -9.68 1.31 -4.36
N PHE A 105 -9.35 2.43 -3.70
CA PHE A 105 -8.18 2.50 -2.83
C PHE A 105 -8.26 1.51 -1.67
N LEU A 106 -9.44 1.34 -1.06
CA LEU A 106 -9.65 0.34 -0.02
C LEU A 106 -9.26 -1.05 -0.53
N LEU A 107 -9.85 -1.47 -1.65
CA LEU A 107 -9.65 -2.81 -2.21
C LEU A 107 -8.19 -3.04 -2.62
N CYS A 108 -7.59 -2.11 -3.37
CA CYS A 108 -6.22 -2.28 -3.85
C CYS A 108 -5.19 -2.26 -2.71
N LEU A 109 -5.31 -1.34 -1.74
CA LEU A 109 -4.35 -1.26 -0.64
C LEU A 109 -4.45 -2.47 0.29
N HIS A 110 -5.65 -3.02 0.50
CA HIS A 110 -5.83 -4.21 1.33
C HIS A 110 -5.41 -5.48 0.59
N ALA A 111 -5.75 -5.64 -0.69
CA ALA A 111 -5.30 -6.78 -1.50
C ALA A 111 -3.77 -6.81 -1.62
N GLY A 112 -3.17 -5.66 -1.94
CA GLY A 112 -1.72 -5.48 -1.93
C GLY A 112 -1.12 -5.79 -0.56
N GLY A 113 -1.70 -5.23 0.49
CA GLY A 113 -1.23 -5.44 1.87
C GLY A 113 -1.24 -6.90 2.32
N VAL A 114 -2.32 -7.63 2.03
CA VAL A 114 -2.41 -9.07 2.32
C VAL A 114 -1.31 -9.84 1.59
N ALA A 115 -1.09 -9.54 0.30
CA ALA A 115 0.01 -10.15 -0.46
C ALA A 115 1.37 -9.83 0.17
N GLY A 116 1.61 -8.58 0.54
CA GLY A 116 2.84 -8.15 1.24
C GLY A 116 3.06 -8.88 2.57
N GLY A 117 2.02 -9.02 3.38
CA GLY A 117 2.06 -9.77 4.63
C GLY A 117 2.33 -11.25 4.44
N TYR A 118 1.71 -11.86 3.43
CA TYR A 118 1.94 -13.24 3.06
C TYR A 118 3.39 -13.47 2.61
N PHE A 119 3.95 -12.59 1.77
CA PHE A 119 5.36 -12.69 1.36
C PHE A 119 6.32 -12.51 2.54
N ALA A 120 6.02 -11.64 3.50
CA ALA A 120 6.81 -11.48 4.71
C ALA A 120 6.80 -12.77 5.56
N LEU A 121 5.62 -13.37 5.73
CA LEU A 121 5.46 -14.64 6.43
C LEU A 121 6.22 -15.77 5.72
N LYS A 122 6.02 -15.92 4.41
CA LYS A 122 6.68 -16.95 3.58
C LYS A 122 8.20 -16.84 3.68
N ARG A 123 8.75 -15.63 3.59
CA ARG A 123 10.20 -15.36 3.73
C ARG A 123 10.71 -15.78 5.11
N ARG A 124 9.94 -15.55 6.16
CA ARG A 124 10.33 -15.92 7.53
C ARG A 124 10.32 -17.43 7.73
N LEU A 125 9.28 -18.11 7.26
CA LEU A 125 9.18 -19.57 7.36
C LEU A 125 10.34 -20.25 6.62
N ARG A 126 10.67 -19.76 5.42
CA ARG A 126 11.83 -20.24 4.66
C ARG A 126 13.15 -20.09 5.43
N ARG A 127 13.40 -18.93 6.04
CA ARG A 127 14.61 -18.69 6.85
C ARG A 127 14.73 -19.59 8.07
N ARG A 128 13.60 -19.99 8.68
CA ARG A 128 13.61 -20.95 9.80
C ARG A 128 13.89 -22.38 9.33
N ALA A 129 13.42 -22.74 8.14
CA ALA A 129 13.72 -24.06 7.56
C ALA A 129 15.21 -24.18 7.16
N GLU A 130 15.84 -23.07 6.72
CA GLU A 130 17.25 -23.04 6.32
C GLU A 130 18.23 -22.97 7.52
N ASN A 131 17.80 -22.49 8.69
CA ASN A 131 18.60 -22.41 9.92
C ASN A 131 17.82 -23.01 11.12
N PRO A 132 17.80 -24.35 11.26
CA PRO A 132 17.03 -25.06 12.29
C PRO A 132 17.48 -24.76 13.73
#